data_AF-A0A7W9GNQ9-F1
#
_entry.id   AF-A0A7W9GNQ9-F1
#
_cell.length_a   1.000
_cell.length_b   1.000
_cell.length_c   1.000
_cell.angle_alpha   90.00
_cell.angle_beta   90.00
_cell.angle_gamma   90.00
#
_symmetry.space_group_name_H-M   'P 1'
#
loop_
_entity.id
_entity.type
_entity.pdbx_description
1 polymer ?
#
loop_
_entity_poly.entity_id
_entity_poly.type
_entity_poly.pdbx_seq_one_letter_code
_entity_poly.pdbx_strand_id
1 'polypeptide(L)'
;MTNGVDRIWEHRTASMIGLVGLVMGLTGCSADSGDPPSARRSATAPQTTSPAAPTTTPESVTAEPVCLDAMQAAAAEPDPAAADPLIVATLSACSTAAAWLDALRAHPAAMGLSDQAEIGRLELRASCYGNEATPVCADAQKKGWL
;
A
#
# COMPACT_ATOMS: atom_id res chain seq x y z
N MET A 1 -31.97 21.76 36.42
CA MET A 1 -30.61 22.26 36.72
C MET A 1 -29.88 22.37 35.40
N THR A 2 -29.81 23.58 34.86
CA THR A 2 -29.14 23.96 33.62
C THR A 2 -27.75 24.51 33.96
N ASN A 3 -26.71 23.86 33.44
CA ASN A 3 -25.35 24.40 33.27
C ASN A 3 -24.81 23.66 32.04
N GLY A 4 -24.27 24.26 30.99
CA GLY A 4 -23.78 25.61 30.81
C GLY A 4 -22.56 25.50 29.89
N VAL A 5 -22.76 25.94 28.64
CA VAL A 5 -21.82 26.73 27.84
C VAL A 5 -20.46 26.11 27.46
N ASP A 6 -20.37 25.73 26.18
CA ASP A 6 -19.51 26.37 25.17
C ASP A 6 -18.06 26.70 25.54
N ARG A 7 -17.11 25.99 24.90
CA ARG A 7 -15.77 26.51 24.63
C ARG A 7 -15.33 26.16 23.21
N ILE A 8 -15.75 27.05 22.31
CA ILE A 8 -14.95 27.58 21.21
C ILE A 8 -13.46 27.67 21.61
N TRP A 9 -12.56 27.07 20.82
CA TRP A 9 -11.14 27.44 20.80
C TRP A 9 -10.73 27.72 19.35
N GLU A 10 -10.92 29.00 19.03
CA GLU A 10 -10.09 29.91 18.24
C GLU A 10 -9.28 29.38 17.04
N HIS A 11 -9.77 29.79 15.87
CA HIS A 11 -9.01 30.13 14.68
C HIS A 11 -7.80 31.01 15.01
N ARG A 12 -6.60 30.58 14.60
CA ARG A 12 -5.49 31.49 14.31
C ARG A 12 -5.36 31.69 12.81
N THR A 13 -5.90 32.81 12.37
CA THR A 13 -5.70 33.48 11.09
C THR A 13 -4.35 34.19 11.00
N ALA A 14 -3.95 34.48 9.74
CA ALA A 14 -2.85 35.32 9.25
C ALA A 14 -1.50 34.59 9.06
N SER A 15 -0.74 34.75 7.98
CA SER A 15 -0.61 35.96 7.17
C SER A 15 -0.27 35.67 5.70
N MET A 16 -0.69 36.62 4.88
CA MET A 16 -0.64 36.74 3.43
C MET A 16 0.66 37.46 3.00
N ILE A 17 0.98 37.39 1.71
CA ILE A 17 1.78 38.35 0.90
C ILE A 17 3.29 38.06 0.74
N GLY A 18 3.69 37.89 -0.52
CA GLY A 18 5.09 37.99 -0.96
C GLY A 18 5.29 37.60 -2.43
N LEU A 19 4.67 38.31 -3.36
CA LEU A 19 4.82 38.17 -4.81
C LEU A 19 5.88 39.15 -5.30
N VAL A 20 7.03 38.69 -5.82
CA VAL A 20 7.90 39.49 -6.71
C VAL A 20 8.63 38.54 -7.67
N GLY A 21 8.36 38.68 -8.97
CA GLY A 21 9.13 38.02 -10.03
C GLY A 21 10.32 38.87 -10.50
N LEU A 22 11.23 38.27 -11.27
CA LEU A 22 12.01 39.01 -12.28
C LEU A 22 12.51 38.08 -13.38
N VAL A 23 12.35 38.56 -14.61
CA VAL A 23 12.74 37.99 -15.90
C VAL A 23 14.13 38.52 -16.28
N MET A 24 14.82 37.77 -17.14
CA MET A 24 15.83 38.18 -18.15
C MET A 24 17.27 37.71 -17.96
N GLY A 25 17.80 37.14 -19.05
CA GLY A 25 19.23 36.95 -19.30
C GLY A 25 19.52 36.08 -20.53
N LEU A 26 19.15 36.55 -21.74
CA LEU A 26 19.61 36.00 -23.03
C LEU A 26 20.93 36.69 -23.43
N THR A 27 22.01 35.93 -23.49
CA THR A 27 23.28 36.19 -24.20
C THR A 27 23.93 34.81 -24.40
N GLY A 28 24.24 34.27 -25.58
CA GLY A 28 24.59 34.89 -26.85
C GLY A 28 26.12 34.91 -27.00
N CYS A 29 26.67 33.95 -27.76
CA CYS A 29 27.93 33.91 -28.54
C CYS A 29 28.58 32.52 -28.47
N SER A 30 29.14 31.88 -29.51
CA SER A 30 29.09 31.95 -30.98
C SER A 30 29.91 30.75 -31.48
N ALA A 31 29.52 30.18 -32.64
CA ALA A 31 30.30 29.65 -33.78
C ALA A 31 31.71 29.04 -33.53
N ASP A 32 32.24 28.03 -34.22
CA ASP A 32 31.95 27.23 -35.42
C ASP A 32 33.19 26.31 -35.59
N SER A 33 33.04 25.06 -36.03
CA SER A 33 34.03 24.30 -36.82
C SER A 33 33.61 22.82 -36.98
N GLY A 34 33.22 22.41 -38.20
CA GLY A 34 33.58 21.09 -38.73
C GLY A 34 32.46 20.07 -39.04
N ASP A 35 31.89 20.19 -40.26
CA ASP A 35 31.43 19.18 -41.24
C ASP A 35 30.51 17.95 -40.90
N PRO A 36 29.50 17.60 -41.76
CA PRO A 36 28.50 16.53 -41.57
C PRO A 36 28.81 15.28 -42.45
N PRO A 37 27.88 14.35 -42.79
CA PRO A 37 26.73 13.80 -42.08
C PRO A 37 26.91 12.28 -41.84
N SER A 38 26.50 11.76 -40.68
CA SER A 38 26.21 10.34 -40.58
C SER A 38 25.10 10.10 -39.59
N ALA A 39 23.97 9.69 -40.15
CA ALA A 39 22.81 9.11 -39.50
C ALA A 39 23.21 8.21 -38.30
N ARG A 40 23.27 8.78 -37.10
CA ARG A 40 23.19 8.02 -35.86
C ARG A 40 21.77 8.13 -35.35
N ARG A 41 20.97 7.20 -35.86
CA ARG A 41 19.83 6.56 -35.20
C ARG A 41 19.59 7.13 -33.81
N SER A 42 18.52 7.90 -33.68
CA SER A 42 17.76 7.99 -32.44
C SER A 42 17.44 6.55 -32.01
N ALA A 43 18.25 6.00 -31.13
CA ALA A 43 17.86 4.84 -30.34
C ALA A 43 16.85 5.38 -29.33
N THR A 44 15.62 5.58 -29.77
CA THR A 44 14.46 5.56 -28.90
C THR A 44 14.55 4.23 -28.18
N ALA A 45 15.01 4.25 -26.93
CA ALA A 45 14.88 3.09 -26.06
C ALA A 45 13.40 2.71 -26.10
N PRO A 46 13.05 1.46 -26.44
CA PRO A 46 11.67 1.04 -26.31
C PRO A 46 11.32 1.27 -24.85
N GLN A 47 10.36 2.16 -24.62
CA GLN A 47 9.69 2.24 -23.33
C GLN A 47 9.12 0.84 -23.13
N THR A 48 9.77 0.04 -22.27
CA THR A 48 9.23 -1.20 -21.78
C THR A 48 7.93 -0.82 -21.09
N THR A 49 6.83 -0.91 -21.83
CA THR A 49 5.50 -1.00 -21.26
C THR A 49 5.55 -2.21 -20.36
N SER A 50 5.80 -1.97 -19.08
CA SER A 50 5.61 -2.96 -18.04
C SER A 50 4.19 -3.49 -18.25
N PRO A 51 4.00 -4.82 -18.43
CA PRO A 51 2.66 -5.38 -18.53
C PRO A 51 1.87 -4.85 -17.32
N ALA A 52 0.73 -4.21 -17.58
CA ALA A 52 -0.19 -3.84 -16.52
C ALA A 52 -0.44 -5.11 -15.70
N ALA A 53 0.01 -5.10 -14.44
CA ALA A 53 -0.24 -6.21 -13.53
C ALA A 53 -1.75 -6.47 -13.55
N PRO A 54 -2.21 -7.72 -13.62
CA PRO A 54 -3.63 -8.02 -13.60
C PRO A 54 -4.24 -7.38 -12.34
N THR A 55 -5.12 -6.40 -12.54
CA THR A 55 -5.87 -5.67 -11.52
C THR A 55 -7.03 -6.52 -11.00
N THR A 56 -6.80 -7.83 -10.83
CA THR A 56 -7.76 -8.70 -10.20
C THR A 56 -7.70 -8.43 -8.70
N THR A 57 -8.51 -7.49 -8.24
CA THR A 57 -8.79 -7.31 -6.82
C THR A 57 -9.35 -8.62 -6.27
N PRO A 58 -8.82 -9.14 -5.15
CA PRO A 58 -9.38 -10.31 -4.49
C PRO A 58 -10.87 -10.11 -4.26
N GLU A 59 -11.69 -11.01 -4.79
CA GLU A 59 -13.12 -11.04 -4.50
C GLU A 59 -13.32 -11.32 -3.01
N SER A 60 -14.24 -10.59 -2.37
CA SER A 60 -14.54 -10.76 -0.94
C SER A 60 -15.35 -12.03 -0.73
N VAL A 61 -15.00 -12.80 0.30
CA VAL A 61 -15.62 -14.05 0.72
C VAL A 61 -15.82 -13.97 2.23
N THR A 62 -16.93 -14.52 2.74
CA THR A 62 -17.13 -14.61 4.19
C THR A 62 -16.07 -15.54 4.80
N ALA A 63 -15.25 -14.99 5.69
CA ALA A 63 -14.25 -15.74 6.43
C ALA A 63 -14.91 -16.78 7.35
N GLU A 64 -14.31 -17.96 7.47
CA GLU A 64 -14.79 -19.00 8.37
C GLU A 64 -14.60 -18.58 9.84
N PRO A 65 -15.44 -19.09 10.78
CA PRO A 65 -15.31 -18.74 12.19
C PRO A 65 -13.90 -18.98 12.75
N VAL A 66 -13.28 -20.11 12.40
CA VAL A 66 -11.90 -20.42 12.85
C VAL A 66 -10.85 -19.43 12.33
N CYS A 67 -11.04 -18.89 11.12
CA CYS A 67 -10.18 -17.87 10.54
C CYS A 67 -10.34 -16.54 11.27
N LEU A 68 -11.60 -16.15 11.55
CA LEU A 68 -11.90 -14.93 12.32
C LEU A 68 -11.38 -15.00 13.75
N ASP A 69 -11.59 -16.11 14.45
CA ASP A 69 -11.12 -16.31 15.83
C ASP A 69 -9.59 -16.22 15.91
N ALA A 70 -8.89 -16.86 14.96
CA ALA A 70 -7.43 -16.78 14.88
C ALA A 70 -6.95 -15.35 14.60
N MET A 71 -7.63 -14.63 13.71
CA MET A 71 -7.27 -13.24 13.39
C MET A 71 -7.57 -12.28 14.54
N GLN A 72 -8.68 -12.49 15.25
CA GLN A 72 -8.99 -11.75 16.48
C GLN A 72 -7.96 -12.01 17.57
N ALA A 73 -7.50 -13.26 17.73
CA ALA A 73 -6.44 -13.59 18.69
C ALA A 73 -5.13 -12.86 18.36
N ALA A 74 -4.73 -12.82 17.08
CA ALA A 74 -3.57 -12.04 16.64
C ALA A 74 -3.76 -10.53 16.89
N ALA A 75 -4.95 -9.99 16.62
CA ALA A 75 -5.27 -8.58 16.85
C ALA A 75 -5.32 -8.17 18.33
N ALA A 76 -5.56 -9.13 19.24
CA ALA A 76 -5.64 -8.89 20.67
C ALA A 76 -4.26 -8.89 21.35
N GLU A 77 -3.19 -9.30 20.67
CA GLU A 77 -1.84 -9.37 21.23
C GLU A 77 -1.13 -8.01 21.13
N PRO A 78 -0.84 -7.33 22.26
CA PRO A 78 -0.17 -6.03 22.25
C PRO A 78 1.34 -6.09 21.99
N ASP A 79 2.02 -7.23 22.22
CA ASP A 79 3.45 -7.38 21.93
C ASP A 79 3.64 -7.86 20.48
N PRO A 80 4.25 -7.05 19.60
CA PRO A 80 4.46 -7.44 18.20
C PRO A 80 5.28 -8.73 18.06
N ALA A 81 6.24 -9.00 18.95
CA ALA A 81 7.04 -10.22 18.88
C ALA A 81 6.22 -11.47 19.21
N ALA A 82 5.20 -11.34 20.07
CA ALA A 82 4.25 -12.40 20.38
C ALA A 82 3.13 -12.51 19.34
N ALA A 83 2.80 -11.42 18.64
CA ALA A 83 1.79 -11.39 17.59
C ALA A 83 2.25 -12.11 16.31
N ASP A 84 3.53 -12.01 15.94
CA ASP A 84 4.10 -12.66 14.74
C ASP A 84 3.71 -14.14 14.56
N PRO A 85 3.92 -15.04 15.54
CA PRO A 85 3.50 -16.44 15.40
C PRO A 85 1.98 -16.60 15.31
N LEU A 86 1.19 -15.69 15.88
CA LEU A 86 -0.28 -15.70 15.77
C LEU A 86 -0.72 -15.30 14.35
N ILE A 87 -0.09 -14.29 13.75
CA ILE A 87 -0.30 -13.90 12.35
C ILE A 87 0.00 -15.10 11.44
N VAL A 88 1.11 -15.81 11.65
CA VAL A 88 1.43 -17.02 10.88
C VAL A 88 0.38 -18.11 11.09
N ALA A 89 -0.14 -18.28 12.30
CA ALA A 89 -1.21 -19.25 12.57
C ALA A 89 -2.49 -18.93 11.77
N THR A 90 -2.80 -17.66 11.53
CA THR A 90 -3.96 -17.27 10.71
C THR A 90 -3.85 -17.77 9.27
N LEU A 91 -2.64 -17.85 8.71
CA LEU A 91 -2.41 -18.35 7.35
C LEU A 91 -2.75 -19.85 7.21
N SER A 92 -2.69 -20.58 8.33
CA SER A 92 -3.08 -21.99 8.42
C SER A 92 -4.56 -22.19 8.79
N ALA A 93 -5.13 -21.24 9.54
CA ALA A 93 -6.53 -21.30 9.97
C ALA A 93 -7.52 -20.95 8.86
N CYS A 94 -7.16 -20.01 7.97
CA CYS A 94 -8.00 -19.60 6.85
C CYS A 94 -7.83 -20.55 5.66
N SER A 95 -8.93 -20.94 5.00
CA SER A 95 -8.85 -21.91 3.88
C SER A 95 -8.40 -21.30 2.56
N THR A 96 -8.59 -19.98 2.38
CA THR A 96 -8.29 -19.25 1.15
C THR A 96 -7.70 -17.89 1.44
N ALA A 97 -6.99 -17.33 0.46
CA ALA A 97 -6.44 -15.98 0.53
C ALA A 97 -7.51 -14.89 0.62
N ALA A 98 -8.67 -15.11 0.01
CA ALA A 98 -9.80 -14.19 0.11
C ALA A 98 -10.35 -14.14 1.54
N ALA A 99 -10.62 -15.31 2.14
CA ALA A 99 -11.07 -15.40 3.53
C ALA A 99 -10.10 -14.76 4.52
N TRP A 100 -8.79 -14.95 4.30
CA TRP A 100 -7.76 -14.30 5.11
C TRP A 100 -7.79 -12.77 4.98
N LEU A 101 -7.94 -12.24 3.77
CA LEU A 101 -8.05 -10.80 3.54
C LEU A 101 -9.32 -10.20 4.17
N ASP A 102 -10.45 -10.90 4.12
CA ASP A 102 -11.68 -10.45 4.77
C ASP A 102 -11.59 -10.51 6.29
N ALA A 103 -10.93 -11.54 6.84
CA ALA A 103 -10.64 -11.59 8.27
C ALA A 103 -9.71 -10.45 8.71
N LEU A 104 -8.68 -10.15 7.93
CA LEU A 104 -7.78 -9.02 8.22
C LEU A 104 -8.51 -7.68 8.12
N ARG A 105 -9.45 -7.50 7.19
CA ARG A 105 -10.32 -6.30 7.13
C ARG A 105 -11.20 -6.14 8.35
N ALA A 106 -11.67 -7.24 8.94
CA ALA A 106 -12.43 -7.22 10.18
C ALA A 106 -11.53 -6.93 11.41
N HIS A 107 -10.24 -7.27 11.34
CA HIS A 107 -9.29 -7.17 12.44
C HIS A 107 -7.92 -6.60 11.98
N PRO A 108 -7.87 -5.33 11.49
CA PRO A 108 -6.65 -4.74 10.91
C PRO A 108 -5.48 -4.65 11.91
N ALA A 109 -5.80 -4.54 13.21
CA ALA A 109 -4.83 -4.52 14.29
C ALA A 109 -3.95 -5.77 14.36
N ALA A 110 -4.37 -6.91 13.79
CA ALA A 110 -3.54 -8.12 13.70
C ALA A 110 -2.20 -7.89 12.97
N MET A 111 -2.14 -6.91 12.07
CA MET A 111 -0.90 -6.48 11.40
C MET A 111 -0.48 -5.06 11.81
N GLY A 112 -0.99 -4.55 12.92
CA GLY A 112 -0.74 -3.16 13.36
C GLY A 112 -1.32 -2.10 12.40
N LEU A 113 -2.33 -2.45 11.60
CA LEU A 113 -2.98 -1.54 10.67
C LEU A 113 -4.13 -0.79 11.35
N SER A 114 -4.39 0.43 10.88
CA SER A 114 -5.58 1.20 11.30
C SER A 114 -6.84 0.72 10.60
N ASP A 115 -8.02 1.05 11.15
CA ASP A 115 -9.33 0.73 10.56
C ASP A 115 -9.56 1.37 9.17
N GLN A 116 -8.73 2.34 8.77
CA GLN A 116 -8.79 3.00 7.46
C GLN A 116 -7.80 2.42 6.46
N ALA A 117 -7.02 1.40 6.83
CA ALA A 117 -6.02 0.82 5.95
C ALA A 117 -6.68 0.11 4.76
N GLU A 118 -6.13 0.34 3.56
CA GLU A 118 -6.50 -0.42 2.38
C GLU A 118 -5.84 -1.80 2.42
N ILE A 119 -6.60 -2.81 2.84
CA ILE A 119 -6.11 -4.19 2.95
C ILE A 119 -6.28 -4.95 1.64
N GLY A 120 -5.17 -5.45 1.10
CA GLY A 120 -5.15 -6.17 -0.16
C GLY A 120 -3.91 -7.04 -0.36
N ARG A 121 -3.46 -7.10 -1.62
CA ARG A 121 -2.41 -8.05 -2.03
C ARG A 121 -1.05 -7.79 -1.39
N LEU A 122 -0.80 -6.56 -0.91
CA LEU A 122 0.47 -6.22 -0.29
C LEU A 122 0.63 -6.91 1.07
N GLU A 123 -0.39 -6.85 1.91
CA GLU A 123 -0.45 -7.47 3.23
C GLU A 123 -0.38 -9.00 3.12
N LEU A 124 -1.09 -9.54 2.13
CA LEU A 124 -1.02 -10.97 1.78
C LEU A 124 0.39 -11.38 1.36
N ARG A 125 1.05 -10.58 0.50
CA ARG A 125 2.43 -10.87 0.06
C ARG A 125 3.42 -10.81 1.20
N ALA A 126 3.30 -9.83 2.09
CA ALA A 126 4.16 -9.71 3.26
C ALA A 126 4.01 -10.94 4.18
N SER A 127 2.78 -11.36 4.44
CA SER A 127 2.50 -12.49 5.34
C SER A 127 2.95 -13.84 4.75
N CYS A 128 2.93 -13.97 3.43
CA CYS A 128 3.32 -15.20 2.75
C CYS A 128 4.83 -15.42 2.59
N TYR A 129 5.67 -14.43 2.92
CA TYR A 129 7.12 -14.58 2.85
C TYR A 129 7.61 -15.63 3.86
N GLY A 130 8.14 -16.76 3.37
CA GLY A 130 8.57 -17.89 4.22
C GLY A 130 7.43 -18.78 4.74
N ASN A 131 6.19 -18.54 4.31
CA ASN A 131 4.99 -19.29 4.69
C ASN A 131 4.27 -19.89 3.47
N GLU A 132 5.00 -20.17 2.41
CA GLU A 132 4.46 -20.56 1.10
C GLU A 132 3.62 -21.86 1.14
N ALA A 133 3.88 -22.72 2.12
CA ALA A 133 3.19 -24.00 2.30
C ALA A 133 1.80 -23.88 2.96
N THR A 134 1.44 -22.71 3.49
CA THR A 134 0.14 -22.52 4.15
C THR A 134 -1.01 -22.52 3.14
N PRO A 135 -2.24 -22.94 3.53
CA PRO A 135 -3.42 -22.92 2.66
C PRO A 135 -3.66 -21.56 1.99
N VAL A 136 -3.56 -20.47 2.77
CA VAL A 136 -3.70 -19.09 2.27
C VAL A 136 -2.71 -18.79 1.16
N CYS A 137 -1.42 -19.05 1.40
CA CYS A 137 -0.38 -18.70 0.44
C CYS A 137 -0.40 -19.60 -0.79
N ALA A 138 -0.71 -20.88 -0.63
CA ALA A 138 -0.90 -21.81 -1.75
C ALA A 138 -2.10 -21.41 -2.64
N ASP A 139 -3.22 -20.96 -2.05
CA ASP A 139 -4.36 -20.42 -2.80
C ASP A 139 -3.99 -19.14 -3.54
N ALA A 140 -3.29 -18.21 -2.88
CA ALA A 140 -2.85 -16.97 -3.49
C ALA A 140 -1.90 -17.19 -4.68
N GLN A 141 -0.98 -18.16 -4.60
CA GLN A 141 -0.09 -18.52 -5.72
C GLN A 141 -0.90 -19.06 -6.91
N LYS A 142 -1.85 -19.97 -6.67
CA LYS A 142 -2.71 -20.53 -7.74
C LYS A 142 -3.51 -19.45 -8.47
N LYS A 143 -3.85 -18.37 -7.76
CA LYS A 143 -4.58 -17.21 -8.30
C LYS A 143 -3.68 -16.13 -8.92
N GLY A 144 -2.35 -16.28 -8.85
CA GLY A 144 -1.39 -15.28 -9.35
C GLY A 144 -1.36 -14.00 -8.52
N TRP A 145 -1.70 -14.10 -7.22
CA TRP A 145 -1.76 -12.95 -6.31
C TRP A 145 -0.43 -12.63 -5.63
N LEU A 146 0.46 -13.62 -5.51
CA LEU A 146 1.80 -13.50 -4.94
C LEU A 146 2.86 -13.26 -6.01
#